data_AF-L7WZN5-F1
#
_entry.id   AF-L7WZN5-F1
#
_cell.length_a   1.000
_cell.length_b   1.000
_cell.length_c   1.000
_cell.angle_alpha   90.00
_cell.angle_beta   90.00
_cell.angle_gamma   90.00
#
_symmetry.space_group_name_H-M   'P 1'
#
loop_
_entity.id
_entity.type
_entity.pdbx_description
1 polymer ?
#
loop_
_entity_poly.entity_id
_entity_poly.type
_entity_poly.pdbx_seq_one_letter_code
_entity_poly.pdbx_strand_id
1 'polypeptide(L)'
;MFAIKYGFVANHTKYGIEWPLMVGCGNGGPPYNFNPGKFGCRDLCGPEAKVLSWDGVHFTDFGSGLAAKHVMSGEYSKPRVKLASLINGGSKKSSSL
;
A
#
# COMPACT_ATOMS: atom_id res chain seq x y z
N MET A 1 -9.39 -1.94 1.30
CA MET A 1 -8.13 -1.93 0.53
C MET A 1 -8.25 -1.21 -0.82
N PHE A 2 -9.29 -1.47 -1.64
CA PHE A 2 -9.45 -0.79 -2.94
C PHE A 2 -9.41 0.75 -2.87
N ALA A 3 -10.14 1.36 -1.94
CA ALA A 3 -10.13 2.82 -1.78
C ALA A 3 -8.73 3.41 -1.50
N ILE A 4 -7.90 2.68 -0.73
CA ILE A 4 -6.51 3.07 -0.47
C ILE A 4 -5.69 2.99 -1.77
N LYS A 5 -5.76 1.86 -2.47
CA LYS A 5 -5.05 1.64 -3.75
C LYS A 5 -5.38 2.72 -4.79
N TYR A 6 -6.67 2.97 -5.04
CA TYR A 6 -7.09 4.01 -5.98
C TYR A 6 -6.69 5.42 -5.51
N GLY A 7 -6.78 5.68 -4.20
CA GLY A 7 -6.35 6.94 -3.61
C GLY A 7 -4.87 7.23 -3.83
N PHE A 8 -4.00 6.21 -3.73
CA PHE A 8 -2.57 6.31 -4.00
C PHE A 8 -2.27 6.66 -5.45
N VAL A 9 -2.88 5.96 -6.41
CA VAL A 9 -2.67 6.24 -7.83
C VAL A 9 -3.18 7.64 -8.20
N ALA A 10 -4.40 7.98 -7.79
CA ALA A 10 -5.02 9.26 -8.14
C ALA A 10 -4.34 10.47 -7.50
N ASN A 11 -3.71 10.33 -6.32
CA ASN A 11 -3.09 11.42 -5.57
C ASN A 11 -1.60 11.15 -5.28
N HIS A 12 -0.90 10.54 -6.23
CA HIS A 12 0.42 9.95 -6.01
C HIS A 12 1.48 10.95 -5.49
N THR A 13 1.44 12.20 -5.96
CA THR A 13 2.33 13.28 -5.51
C THR A 13 2.19 13.56 -4.01
N LYS A 14 0.97 13.52 -3.47
CA LYS A 14 0.70 13.72 -2.02
C LYS A 14 1.41 12.67 -1.16
N TYR A 15 1.59 11.47 -1.69
CA TYR A 15 2.20 10.35 -0.97
C TYR A 15 3.67 10.13 -1.34
N GLY A 16 4.24 11.02 -2.15
CA GLY A 16 5.63 10.90 -2.63
C GLY A 16 5.86 9.72 -3.57
N ILE A 17 4.81 9.17 -4.19
CA ILE A 17 4.92 8.08 -5.16
C ILE A 17 5.38 8.68 -6.49
N GLU A 18 6.54 8.24 -6.98
CA GLU A 18 7.15 8.76 -8.21
C GLU A 18 6.50 8.18 -9.46
N TRP A 19 6.28 6.85 -9.47
CA TRP A 19 5.72 6.14 -10.61
C TRP A 19 4.45 5.38 -10.20
N PRO A 20 3.27 6.05 -10.20
CA PRO A 20 2.03 5.45 -9.68
C PRO A 20 1.48 4.29 -10.51
N LEU A 21 1.90 4.21 -11.79
CA LEU A 21 1.44 3.20 -12.74
C LEU A 21 2.49 2.15 -13.06
N MET A 22 3.77 2.39 -12.73
CA MET A 22 4.81 1.40 -12.98
C MET A 22 4.86 0.35 -11.89
N VAL A 23 5.20 -0.87 -12.31
CA VAL A 23 5.60 -1.95 -11.42
C VAL A 23 7.12 -1.96 -11.26
N GLY A 24 7.61 -2.24 -10.05
CA GLY A 24 9.03 -2.30 -9.76
C GLY A 24 9.73 -3.48 -10.42
N CYS A 25 9.03 -4.60 -10.50
CA CYS A 25 9.44 -5.88 -11.04
C CYS A 25 8.59 -6.22 -12.25
N GLY A 26 9.19 -6.14 -13.44
CA GLY A 26 8.42 -6.25 -14.67
C GLY A 26 9.24 -6.44 -15.93
N ASN A 27 8.62 -6.11 -17.05
CA ASN A 27 9.20 -6.19 -18.38
C ASN A 27 8.54 -5.15 -19.27
N GLY A 28 9.29 -4.30 -19.96
CA GLY A 28 8.75 -3.46 -21.04
C GLY A 28 8.82 -1.97 -20.80
N GLY A 29 9.36 -1.53 -19.66
CA GLY A 29 9.60 -0.12 -19.38
C GLY A 29 8.33 0.73 -19.21
N PRO A 30 8.47 2.06 -19.12
CA PRO A 30 7.35 2.97 -18.83
C PRO A 30 6.22 2.88 -19.87
N PRO A 31 4.96 3.17 -19.49
CA PRO A 31 4.54 3.73 -18.20
C PRO A 31 4.11 2.67 -17.16
N TYR A 32 4.10 1.39 -17.52
CA TYR A 32 3.60 0.31 -16.64
C TYR A 32 4.69 -0.68 -16.20
N ASN A 33 5.80 -0.74 -16.93
CA ASN A 33 6.80 -1.82 -16.84
C ASN A 33 6.18 -3.20 -17.11
N PHE A 34 5.26 -3.25 -18.07
CA PHE A 34 4.52 -4.46 -18.42
C PHE A 34 4.49 -4.68 -19.93
N ASN A 35 4.79 -5.90 -20.35
CA ASN A 35 4.83 -6.33 -21.74
C ASN A 35 4.06 -7.66 -21.86
N PRO A 36 2.89 -7.66 -22.53
CA PRO A 36 2.09 -8.86 -22.71
C PRO A 36 2.91 -10.04 -23.26
N GLY A 37 2.76 -11.21 -22.64
CA GLY A 37 3.48 -12.43 -23.05
C GLY A 37 4.95 -12.49 -22.61
N LYS A 38 5.46 -11.47 -21.88
CA LYS A 38 6.74 -11.55 -21.18
C LYS A 38 6.50 -11.72 -19.68
N PHE A 39 6.77 -12.93 -19.19
CA PHE A 39 6.60 -13.27 -17.77
C PHE A 39 7.91 -13.09 -16.99
N GLY A 40 7.76 -12.95 -15.68
CA GLY A 40 8.88 -12.82 -14.76
C GLY A 40 9.37 -11.40 -14.58
N CYS A 41 10.47 -11.29 -13.85
CA CYS A 41 11.03 -10.04 -13.37
C CYS A 41 12.35 -9.76 -14.06
N ARG A 42 12.36 -8.90 -15.08
CA ARG A 42 13.60 -8.52 -15.76
C ARG A 42 14.09 -7.16 -15.28
N ASP A 43 13.17 -6.21 -15.26
CA ASP A 43 13.43 -4.85 -14.83
C ASP A 43 13.10 -4.75 -13.34
N LEU A 44 14.04 -4.22 -12.55
CA LEU A 44 13.96 -4.10 -11.11
C LEU A 44 14.13 -2.64 -10.69
N CYS A 45 13.23 -2.15 -9.84
CA CYS A 45 13.42 -0.87 -9.16
C CYS A 45 14.46 -1.00 -8.04
N GLY A 46 15.22 0.07 -7.79
CA GLY A 46 16.17 0.11 -6.69
C GLY A 46 15.49 0.04 -5.30
N PRO A 47 16.23 -0.27 -4.23
CA PRO A 47 15.68 -0.40 -2.88
C PRO A 47 15.04 0.90 -2.35
N GLU A 48 15.55 2.06 -2.76
CA GLU A 48 15.03 3.38 -2.38
C GLU A 48 13.91 3.89 -3.30
N ALA A 49 13.46 3.08 -4.26
CA ALA A 49 12.48 3.50 -5.24
C ALA A 49 11.10 3.69 -4.59
N LYS A 50 10.48 4.86 -4.80
CA LYS A 50 9.14 5.19 -4.31
C LYS A 50 8.04 4.70 -5.27
N VAL A 51 8.12 3.42 -5.62
CA VAL A 51 7.17 2.72 -6.52
C VAL A 51 6.15 1.98 -5.67
N LEU A 52 4.86 2.11 -6.02
CA LEU A 52 3.78 1.53 -5.22
C LEU A 52 3.69 0.00 -5.38
N SER A 53 3.73 -0.50 -6.60
CA SER A 53 3.51 -1.91 -6.90
C SER A 53 4.79 -2.64 -7.26
N TRP A 54 4.95 -3.85 -6.74
CA TRP A 54 6.05 -4.73 -7.13
C TRP A 54 5.80 -5.31 -8.52
N ASP A 55 4.68 -6.00 -8.75
CA ASP A 55 4.42 -6.78 -9.97
C ASP A 55 3.03 -6.53 -10.58
N GLY A 56 2.31 -5.53 -10.11
CA GLY A 56 0.92 -5.22 -10.47
C GLY A 56 -0.12 -5.82 -9.53
N VAL A 57 0.28 -6.72 -8.63
CA VAL A 57 -0.60 -7.39 -7.66
C VAL A 57 -0.19 -7.02 -6.23
N HIS A 58 1.10 -7.17 -5.93
CA HIS A 58 1.71 -6.94 -4.64
C HIS A 58 2.25 -5.51 -4.51
N PHE A 59 2.30 -5.01 -3.28
CA PHE A 59 2.99 -3.76 -2.97
C PHE A 59 4.48 -4.02 -2.77
N THR A 60 5.28 -2.99 -3.03
CA THR A 60 6.66 -2.91 -2.54
C THR A 60 6.67 -2.71 -1.02
N ASP A 61 7.84 -2.70 -0.39
CA ASP A 61 7.97 -2.34 1.03
C ASP A 61 7.46 -0.90 1.29
N PHE A 62 7.88 0.05 0.46
CA PHE A 62 7.38 1.44 0.48
C PHE A 62 5.84 1.50 0.36
N GLY A 63 5.25 0.79 -0.61
CA GLY A 63 3.80 0.73 -0.79
C GLY A 63 3.07 0.10 0.41
N SER A 64 3.66 -0.95 0.99
CA SER A 64 3.14 -1.62 2.18
C SER A 64 3.16 -0.70 3.41
N GLY A 65 4.23 0.06 3.60
CA GLY A 65 4.33 1.08 4.66
C GLY A 65 3.26 2.17 4.54
N LEU A 66 3.02 2.68 3.34
CA LEU A 66 1.94 3.65 3.08
C LEU A 66 0.56 3.06 3.39
N ALA A 67 0.30 1.82 2.94
CA ALA A 67 -0.96 1.13 3.18
C ALA A 67 -1.18 0.89 4.68
N ALA A 68 -0.16 0.42 5.39
CA ALA A 68 -0.20 0.19 6.84
C ALA A 68 -0.53 1.49 7.60
N LYS A 69 0.10 2.61 7.25
CA LYS A 69 -0.21 3.93 7.83
C LYS A 69 -1.68 4.31 7.66
N HIS A 70 -2.27 4.06 6.50
CA HIS A 70 -3.68 4.34 6.25
C HIS A 70 -4.60 3.38 6.99
N VAL A 71 -4.26 2.10 7.07
CA VAL A 71 -5.03 1.12 7.85
C VAL A 71 -5.02 1.48 9.34
N MET A 72 -3.87 1.88 9.90
CA MET A 72 -3.74 2.28 11.30
C MET A 72 -4.60 3.51 11.66
N SER A 73 -4.93 4.36 10.69
CA SER A 73 -5.81 5.51 10.92
C SER A 73 -7.24 5.12 11.32
N GLY A 74 -7.69 3.91 10.97
CA GLY A 74 -9.07 3.46 11.21
C GLY A 74 -10.11 3.99 10.21
N GLU A 75 -9.75 4.92 9.33
CA GLU A 75 -10.70 5.50 8.36
C GLU A 75 -11.21 4.48 7.32
N TYR A 76 -10.44 3.42 7.11
CA TYR A 76 -10.73 2.37 6.14
C TYR A 76 -11.23 1.06 6.77
N SER A 77 -11.42 1.03 8.09
CA SER A 77 -11.94 -0.14 8.80
C SER A 77 -13.48 -0.10 8.89
N LYS A 78 -14.08 -1.27 9.10
CA LYS A 78 -15.50 -1.40 9.45
C LYS A 78 -15.60 -2.25 10.73
N PRO A 79 -16.02 -1.69 11.88
CA PRO A 79 -16.35 -0.26 12.11
C PRO A 79 -15.13 0.66 11.98
N ARG A 80 -15.36 1.97 11.80
CA ARG A 80 -14.27 2.97 11.74
C ARG A 80 -13.71 3.22 13.14
N VAL A 81 -12.63 2.54 13.47
CA VAL A 81 -11.97 2.61 14.76
C VAL A 81 -10.47 2.57 14.54
N LYS A 82 -9.72 3.39 15.30
CA LYS A 82 -8.26 3.37 15.23
C LYS A 82 -7.76 2.02 15.71
N LEU A 83 -6.82 1.41 15.00
CA LEU A 83 -6.31 0.09 15.39
C LEU A 83 -5.70 0.12 16.81
N ALA A 84 -5.01 1.21 17.15
CA ALA A 84 -4.43 1.41 18.47
C ALA A 84 -5.47 1.45 19.62
N SER A 85 -6.71 1.92 19.38
CA SER A 85 -7.72 1.97 20.44
C SER A 85 -8.23 0.57 20.83
N LEU A 86 -8.05 -0.43 19.96
CA LEU A 86 -8.44 -1.81 20.25
C LEU A 86 -7.48 -2.49 21.22
N ILE A 87 -6.22 -2.06 21.27
CA ILE A 87 -5.19 -2.64 22.13
C ILE A 87 -5.50 -2.37 23.62
N ASN A 88 -6.11 -1.23 23.94
CA ASN A 88 -6.50 -0.86 25.30
C ASN A 88 -7.95 -1.26 25.66
N GLY A 89 -8.75 -1.67 24.67
CA GLY A 89 -10.15 -2.07 24.87
C GLY A 89 -10.34 -3.39 25.61
N GLY A 90 -9.31 -4.24 25.67
CA GLY A 90 -9.33 -5.52 26.41
C GLY A 90 -9.08 -5.40 27.92
N SER A 91 -8.73 -4.22 28.44
CA SER A 91 -8.42 -4.01 29.87
C SER A 91 -9.52 -3.31 30.68
N LYS A 92 -10.71 -3.08 30.12
CA LYS A 92 -11.86 -2.73 30.96
C LYS A 92 -12.38 -3.99 31.65
N LYS A 93 -11.71 -4.40 32.73
CA LYS A 93 -12.34 -5.24 33.75
C LYS A 93 -13.61 -4.51 34.20
N SER A 94 -14.76 -5.17 34.00
CA SER A 94 -15.99 -4.81 34.69
C SER A 94 -15.67 -4.74 36.18
N SER A 95 -15.70 -3.53 36.73
CA SER A 95 -15.62 -3.31 38.16
C SER A 95 -17.03 -3.50 38.67
N SER A 96 -17.24 -4.64 39.31
CA SER A 96 -18.43 -4.97 40.07
C SER A 96 -18.70 -3.90 41.13
N LEU A 97 -19.90 -3.33 41.10
CA LEU A 97 -20.73 -2.97 42.25
C LEU A 97 -22.20 -3.14 41.83
#